data_AF-W2T2S6-F1
#
_entry.id   AF-W2T2S6-F1
#
_cell.length_a   1.000
_cell.length_b   1.000
_cell.length_c   1.000
_cell.angle_alpha   90.00
_cell.angle_beta   90.00
_cell.angle_gamma   90.00
#
_symmetry.space_group_name_H-M   'P 1'
#
loop_
_entity.id
_entity.type
_entity.pdbx_description
1 polymer ?
#
loop_
_entity_poly.entity_id
_entity_poly.type
_entity_poly.pdbx_seq_one_letter_code
_entity_poly.pdbx_strand_id
1 'polypeptide(L)'
;MELSRGNAEAAYSHLTKHIFRRKKREDSLFDNVVEITSQDIDRSGSFPYHVERALQLTMSLAYQFKDIPLIISVIITLVGNVESRSEEFILKERQRALLVHAVSRLHILAVESGSPKQLRNEMYRAWQIVSRCKSLVVRSVQAQLQILIQCLFGSVDNFVAEQLVVEDNKKKQVRKRKLTSYDLSSSQQRPILLVHGSAPFDHIAATDGDPSKLMRLALQSR
;
A
#
# COMPACT_ATOMS: atom_id res chain seq x y z
N MET A 1 34.62 28.84 -9.04
CA MET A 1 33.29 28.76 -9.68
C MET A 1 32.63 27.50 -9.14
N GLU A 2 32.00 27.61 -7.97
CA GLU A 2 31.31 26.48 -7.34
C GLU A 2 30.05 26.20 -8.16
N LEU A 3 29.94 25.00 -8.73
CA LEU A 3 28.69 24.51 -9.31
C LEU A 3 27.63 24.61 -8.22
N SER A 4 26.76 25.61 -8.32
CA SER A 4 25.63 25.85 -7.43
C SER A 4 25.02 24.52 -7.03
N ARG A 5 25.05 24.18 -5.73
CA ARG A 5 24.33 23.03 -5.15
C ARG A 5 22.92 23.06 -5.73
N GLY A 6 22.66 22.20 -6.72
CA GLY A 6 21.34 22.05 -7.29
C GLY A 6 20.36 21.76 -6.16
N ASN A 7 19.15 22.34 -6.24
CA ASN A 7 18.16 22.17 -5.17
C ASN A 7 17.70 20.70 -5.14
N ALA A 8 18.37 19.89 -4.32
CA ALA A 8 18.13 18.46 -4.17
C ALA A 8 16.70 18.17 -3.68
N GLU A 9 16.12 19.05 -2.85
CA GLU A 9 14.75 18.95 -2.38
C GLU A 9 13.75 19.18 -3.52
N ALA A 10 14.01 20.19 -4.36
CA ALA A 10 13.18 20.43 -5.54
C ALA A 10 13.26 19.26 -6.53
N ALA A 11 14.45 18.72 -6.77
CA ALA A 11 14.64 17.54 -7.62
C ALA A 11 13.90 16.31 -7.05
N TYR A 12 14.01 16.08 -5.74
CA TYR A 12 13.33 14.98 -5.06
C TYR A 12 11.81 15.13 -5.10
N SER A 13 11.29 16.33 -4.83
CA SER A 13 9.87 16.66 -4.95
C SER A 13 9.39 16.46 -6.39
N HIS A 14 10.20 16.84 -7.39
CA HIS A 14 9.82 16.69 -8.79
C HIS A 14 9.73 15.21 -9.20
N LEU A 15 10.73 14.41 -8.83
CA LEU A 15 10.75 12.97 -9.09
C LEU A 15 9.55 12.26 -8.45
N THR A 16 9.24 12.55 -7.20
CA THR A 16 8.17 11.87 -6.44
C THR A 16 6.77 12.34 -6.84
N LYS A 17 6.59 13.61 -7.21
CA LYS A 17 5.27 14.18 -7.56
C LYS A 17 4.91 14.09 -9.03
N HIS A 18 5.89 14.00 -9.93
CA HIS A 18 5.64 14.04 -11.37
C HIS A 18 6.08 12.77 -12.09
N ILE A 19 7.27 12.23 -11.79
CA ILE A 19 7.81 11.07 -12.51
C ILE A 19 7.27 9.76 -11.92
N PHE A 20 7.36 9.57 -10.61
CA PHE A 20 6.89 8.37 -9.90
C PHE A 20 5.59 8.61 -9.12
N ARG A 21 4.75 9.51 -9.63
CA ARG A 21 3.48 9.88 -8.99
C ARG A 21 2.55 8.66 -8.94
N ARG A 22 2.02 8.33 -7.77
CA ARG A 22 0.90 7.37 -7.65
C ARG A 22 -0.42 8.05 -8.01
N LYS A 23 -1.26 7.42 -8.84
CA LYS A 23 -2.62 7.90 -9.15
C LYS A 23 -3.61 7.51 -8.04
N LYS A 24 -3.56 6.26 -7.59
CA LYS A 24 -4.31 5.73 -6.44
C LYS A 24 -3.37 5.31 -5.33
N ARG A 25 -3.91 5.14 -4.13
CA ARG A 25 -3.12 4.77 -2.94
C ARG A 25 -2.54 3.35 -3.05
N GLU A 26 -3.29 2.45 -3.67
CA GLU A 26 -2.90 1.07 -3.95
C GLU A 26 -1.91 0.92 -5.11
N ASP A 27 -1.76 1.93 -5.98
CA ASP A 27 -0.87 1.84 -7.14
C ASP A 27 0.60 1.72 -6.72
N SER A 28 1.31 0.91 -7.49
CA SER A 28 2.75 0.75 -7.38
C SER A 28 3.46 2.00 -7.96
N LEU A 29 4.70 2.25 -7.51
CA LEU A 29 5.50 3.35 -8.07
C LEU A 29 5.79 3.17 -9.57
N PHE A 30 5.83 1.92 -10.05
CA PHE A 30 6.12 1.63 -11.46
C PHE A 30 4.87 1.51 -12.32
N ASP A 31 3.67 1.34 -11.75
CA ASP A 31 2.43 1.23 -12.54
C ASP A 31 2.25 2.45 -13.44
N ASN A 32 2.50 3.64 -12.90
CA ASN A 32 2.41 4.89 -13.64
C ASN A 32 3.51 5.05 -14.68
N VAL A 33 4.72 4.55 -14.41
CA VAL A 33 5.82 4.57 -15.37
C VAL A 33 5.50 3.67 -16.55
N VAL A 34 4.98 2.47 -16.31
CA VAL A 34 4.54 1.53 -17.34
C VAL A 34 3.38 2.11 -18.16
N GLU A 35 2.41 2.76 -17.52
CA GLU A 35 1.29 3.38 -18.23
C GLU A 35 1.75 4.49 -19.18
N ILE A 36 2.59 5.42 -18.72
CA ILE A 36 3.16 6.51 -19.56
C ILE A 36 3.90 5.94 -20.78
N THR A 37 4.52 4.77 -20.63
CA THR A 37 5.37 4.19 -21.68
C THR A 37 4.63 3.49 -22.77
N SER A 38 3.45 2.96 -22.45
CA SER A 38 2.58 2.36 -23.44
C SER A 38 2.02 3.37 -24.45
N GLN A 39 2.09 4.68 -24.15
CA GLN A 39 1.44 5.72 -24.95
C GLN A 39 2.40 6.75 -25.58
N ASP A 40 3.47 7.18 -24.89
CA ASP A 40 4.13 8.45 -25.28
C ASP A 40 5.62 8.38 -25.71
N ILE A 41 6.39 7.33 -25.38
CA ILE A 41 7.88 7.44 -25.41
C ILE A 41 8.62 6.28 -26.14
N ASP A 42 7.93 5.28 -26.68
CA ASP A 42 8.59 4.10 -27.28
C ASP A 42 9.15 4.34 -28.69
N ARG A 43 10.18 5.21 -28.81
CA ARG A 43 10.82 5.52 -30.10
C ARG A 43 12.31 5.16 -30.21
N SER A 44 12.98 4.59 -29.20
CA SER A 44 14.43 4.24 -29.35
C SER A 44 15.11 3.45 -28.20
N GLY A 45 14.38 2.83 -27.28
CA GLY A 45 15.01 2.01 -26.21
C GLY A 45 15.83 2.78 -25.15
N SER A 46 15.94 4.11 -25.25
CA SER A 46 16.53 4.98 -24.22
C SER A 46 15.65 5.12 -22.99
N PHE A 47 14.35 4.84 -23.13
CA PHE A 47 13.39 4.97 -22.05
C PHE A 47 13.70 4.09 -20.82
N PRO A 48 13.94 2.77 -20.95
CA PRO A 48 14.43 1.94 -19.84
C PRO A 48 15.63 2.54 -19.11
N TYR A 49 16.61 3.06 -19.85
CA TYR A 49 17.79 3.69 -19.29
C TYR A 49 17.44 4.92 -18.44
N HIS A 50 16.54 5.78 -18.92
CA HIS A 50 16.12 6.96 -18.17
C HIS A 50 15.31 6.63 -16.91
N VAL A 51 14.45 5.60 -16.94
CA VAL A 51 13.73 5.15 -15.75
C VAL A 51 14.67 4.57 -14.71
N GLU A 52 15.60 3.71 -15.13
CA GLU A 52 16.61 3.17 -14.22
C GLU A 52 17.37 4.31 -13.55
N ARG A 53 17.81 5.31 -14.33
CA ARG A 53 18.55 6.46 -13.81
C ARG A 53 17.71 7.32 -12.87
N ALA A 54 16.46 7.59 -13.21
CA ALA A 54 15.53 8.34 -12.37
C ALA A 54 15.29 7.61 -11.05
N LEU A 55 15.10 6.29 -11.08
CA LEU A 55 14.89 5.50 -9.87
C LEU A 55 16.14 5.47 -8.98
N GLN A 56 17.32 5.27 -9.56
CA GLN A 56 18.59 5.32 -8.83
C GLN A 56 18.80 6.69 -8.16
N LEU A 57 18.46 7.77 -8.87
CA LEU A 57 18.51 9.13 -8.33
C LEU A 57 17.49 9.31 -7.20
N THR A 58 16.25 8.85 -7.37
CA THR A 58 15.23 8.86 -6.32
C THR A 58 15.69 8.10 -5.08
N MET A 59 16.26 6.90 -5.22
CA MET A 59 16.80 6.13 -4.08
C MET A 59 17.96 6.85 -3.39
N SER A 60 18.82 7.51 -4.16
CA SER A 60 19.96 8.27 -3.62
C SER A 60 19.49 9.50 -2.82
N LEU A 61 18.51 10.23 -3.34
CA LEU A 61 17.90 11.36 -2.65
C LEU A 61 17.07 10.91 -1.44
N ALA A 62 16.29 9.84 -1.55
CA ALA A 62 15.56 9.25 -0.44
C ALA A 62 16.51 8.85 0.71
N TYR A 63 17.66 8.27 0.37
CA TYR A 63 18.71 7.98 1.32
C TYR A 63 19.25 9.25 1.99
N GLN A 64 19.59 10.28 1.21
CA GLN A 64 20.08 11.55 1.73
C GLN A 64 19.07 12.24 2.66
N PHE A 65 17.78 12.17 2.32
CA PHE A 65 16.69 12.75 3.12
C PHE A 65 16.15 11.81 4.20
N LYS A 66 16.73 10.61 4.37
CA LYS A 66 16.30 9.58 5.33
C LYS A 66 14.83 9.16 5.17
N ASP A 67 14.31 9.18 3.94
CA ASP A 67 12.94 8.78 3.60
C ASP A 67 12.85 7.25 3.47
N ILE A 68 12.81 6.59 4.62
CA ILE A 68 12.66 5.13 4.74
C ILE A 68 11.34 4.64 4.10
N PRO A 69 10.17 5.29 4.31
CA PRO A 69 8.92 4.87 3.68
C PRO A 69 9.01 4.81 2.15
N LEU A 70 9.68 5.77 1.51
CA LEU A 70 9.86 5.74 0.06
C LEU A 70 10.73 4.55 -0.38
N ILE A 71 11.84 4.30 0.31
CA ILE A 71 12.72 3.15 -0.02
C ILE A 71 11.97 1.83 0.15
N ILE A 72 11.20 1.67 1.23
CA ILE A 72 10.35 0.50 1.44
C ILE A 72 9.33 0.35 0.31
N SER A 73 8.72 1.45 -0.13
CA SER A 73 7.83 1.39 -1.29
C SER A 73 8.55 0.93 -2.54
N VAL A 74 9.76 1.40 -2.81
CA VAL A 74 10.54 0.95 -3.98
C VAL A 74 10.79 -0.56 -3.90
N ILE A 75 11.19 -1.07 -2.73
CA ILE A 75 11.40 -2.51 -2.49
C ILE A 75 10.12 -3.30 -2.77
N ILE A 76 8.99 -2.90 -2.17
CA ILE A 76 7.69 -3.56 -2.37
C ILE A 76 7.31 -3.61 -3.84
N THR A 77 7.50 -2.48 -4.55
CA THR A 77 7.16 -2.35 -5.96
C THR A 77 8.05 -3.27 -6.82
N LEU A 78 9.38 -3.23 -6.61
CA LEU A 78 10.32 -4.10 -7.32
C LEU A 78 10.04 -5.59 -7.07
N VAL A 79 9.70 -5.96 -5.83
CA VAL A 79 9.34 -7.34 -5.47
C VAL A 79 8.06 -7.78 -6.18
N GLY A 80 7.03 -6.94 -6.19
CA GLY A 80 5.79 -7.21 -6.93
C GLY A 80 6.04 -7.43 -8.43
N ASN A 81 6.93 -6.63 -9.02
CA ASN A 81 7.29 -6.77 -10.43
C ASN A 81 8.07 -8.05 -10.72
N VAL A 82 9.01 -8.43 -9.86
CA VAL A 82 9.76 -9.69 -9.98
C VAL A 82 8.84 -10.90 -9.85
N GLU A 83 7.87 -10.86 -8.93
CA GLU A 83 6.95 -11.99 -8.69
C GLU A 83 5.88 -12.14 -9.76
N SER A 84 5.33 -11.03 -10.27
CA SER A 84 4.32 -11.06 -11.34
C SER A 84 4.89 -11.56 -12.66
N ARG A 85 6.20 -11.47 -12.87
CA ARG A 85 6.90 -11.87 -14.11
C ARG A 85 6.33 -11.22 -15.38
N SER A 86 5.59 -10.12 -15.26
CA SER A 86 5.01 -9.44 -16.43
C SER A 86 6.12 -8.90 -17.33
N GLU A 87 5.96 -9.09 -18.63
CA GLU A 87 6.88 -8.57 -19.64
C GLU A 87 6.68 -7.07 -19.89
N GLU A 88 5.59 -6.51 -19.38
CA GLU A 88 5.28 -5.08 -19.46
C GLU A 88 6.25 -4.22 -18.62
N PHE A 89 7.01 -4.85 -17.71
CA PHE A 89 7.98 -4.13 -16.89
C PHE A 89 9.31 -3.90 -17.61
N ILE A 90 9.51 -2.64 -17.96
CA ILE A 90 10.63 -2.05 -18.71
C ILE A 90 12.01 -2.37 -18.14
N LEU A 91 12.11 -2.68 -16.83
CA LEU A 91 13.37 -2.92 -16.13
C LEU A 91 13.62 -4.37 -15.72
N LYS A 92 12.95 -5.35 -16.34
CA LYS A 92 13.00 -6.80 -15.97
C LYS A 92 14.42 -7.30 -15.67
N GLU A 93 15.41 -6.95 -16.50
CA GLU A 93 16.80 -7.38 -16.35
C GLU A 93 17.56 -6.67 -15.22
N ARG A 94 17.13 -5.46 -14.86
CA ARG A 94 17.78 -4.60 -13.85
C ARG A 94 17.14 -4.70 -12.46
N GLN A 95 15.93 -5.27 -12.36
CA GLN A 95 15.18 -5.41 -11.11
C GLN A 95 16.00 -5.98 -9.96
N ARG A 96 16.81 -7.02 -10.22
CA ARG A 96 17.66 -7.64 -9.20
C ARG A 96 18.66 -6.64 -8.61
N ALA A 97 19.39 -5.91 -9.46
CA ALA A 97 20.41 -4.96 -9.02
C ALA A 97 19.78 -3.80 -8.24
N LEU A 98 18.66 -3.27 -8.76
CA LEU A 98 17.91 -2.20 -8.12
C LEU A 98 17.35 -2.62 -6.75
N LEU A 99 16.88 -3.85 -6.64
CA LEU A 99 16.34 -4.39 -5.42
C LEU A 99 17.42 -4.57 -4.35
N VAL A 100 18.58 -5.11 -4.72
CA VAL A 100 19.74 -5.21 -3.82
C VAL A 100 20.20 -3.82 -3.34
N HIS A 101 20.25 -2.84 -4.25
CA HIS A 101 20.58 -1.45 -3.90
C HIS A 101 19.58 -0.89 -2.88
N ALA A 102 18.28 -1.01 -3.15
CA ALA A 102 17.23 -0.49 -2.28
C ALA A 102 17.30 -1.10 -0.86
N VAL A 103 17.48 -2.42 -0.77
CA VAL A 103 17.58 -3.13 0.51
C VAL A 103 18.85 -2.73 1.27
N SER A 104 19.98 -2.58 0.58
CA SER A 104 21.22 -2.08 1.19
C SER A 104 21.03 -0.69 1.80
N ARG A 105 20.33 0.23 1.10
CA ARG A 105 20.03 1.56 1.63
C ARG A 105 19.07 1.52 2.81
N LEU A 106 18.05 0.66 2.76
CA LEU A 106 17.15 0.45 3.88
C LEU A 106 17.90 -0.05 5.12
N HIS A 107 18.81 -1.01 4.95
CA HIS A 107 19.59 -1.57 6.06
C HIS A 107 20.38 -0.49 6.78
N ILE A 108 21.13 0.34 6.03
CA ILE A 108 21.92 1.43 6.60
C ILE A 108 21.01 2.41 7.37
N LEU A 109 19.96 2.92 6.73
CA LEU A 109 19.07 3.91 7.36
C LEU A 109 18.35 3.38 8.58
N ALA A 110 17.94 2.11 8.56
CA ALA A 110 17.20 1.52 9.66
C ALA A 110 18.10 1.23 10.86
N VAL A 111 19.37 0.85 10.63
CA VAL A 111 20.38 0.68 11.70
C VAL A 111 20.81 2.03 12.27
N GLU A 112 20.96 3.05 11.43
CA GLU A 112 21.28 4.43 11.86
C GLU A 112 20.09 5.16 12.48
N SER A 113 18.89 4.58 12.45
CA SER A 113 17.70 5.21 13.00
C SER A 113 17.75 5.21 14.53
N GLY A 114 17.74 6.40 15.13
CA GLY A 114 17.61 6.56 16.59
C GLY A 114 16.25 6.14 17.15
N SER A 115 15.26 5.85 16.29
CA SER A 115 13.88 5.51 16.68
C SER A 115 13.30 4.30 15.91
N PRO A 116 13.87 3.08 16.04
CA PRO A 116 13.42 1.90 15.29
C PRO A 116 11.94 1.58 15.46
N LYS A 117 11.35 1.93 16.61
CA LYS A 117 9.92 1.75 16.91
C LYS A 117 9.00 2.40 15.87
N GLN A 118 9.40 3.54 15.30
CA GLN A 118 8.61 4.25 14.29
C GLN A 118 8.57 3.49 12.96
N LEU A 119 9.57 2.65 12.69
CA LEU A 119 9.68 1.87 11.47
C LEU A 119 8.85 0.59 11.48
N ARG A 120 8.30 0.18 12.64
CA ARG A 120 7.59 -1.10 12.79
C ARG A 120 6.51 -1.33 11.74
N ASN A 121 5.63 -0.35 11.51
CA ASN A 121 4.53 -0.51 10.55
C ASN A 121 5.04 -0.69 9.11
N GLU A 122 6.04 0.10 8.71
CA GLU A 122 6.60 0.04 7.35
C GLU A 122 7.40 -1.26 7.13
N MET A 123 8.20 -1.66 8.11
CA MET A 123 8.95 -2.92 8.09
C MET A 123 8.01 -4.13 8.05
N TYR A 124 6.91 -4.07 8.78
CA TYR A 124 5.88 -5.12 8.76
C TYR A 124 5.19 -5.20 7.40
N ARG A 125 4.85 -4.05 6.79
CA ARG A 125 4.27 -4.00 5.45
C ARG A 125 5.22 -4.60 4.40
N ALA A 126 6.51 -4.26 4.46
CA ALA A 126 7.51 -4.86 3.59
C ALA A 126 7.59 -6.37 3.80
N TRP A 127 7.62 -6.82 5.05
CA TRP A 127 7.69 -8.23 5.42
C TRP A 127 6.50 -9.04 4.91
N GLN A 128 5.28 -8.53 5.06
CA GLN A 128 4.05 -9.21 4.59
C GLN A 128 4.09 -9.51 3.09
N ILE A 129 4.70 -8.63 2.30
CA ILE A 129 4.80 -8.79 0.86
C ILE A 129 5.94 -9.75 0.54
N VAL A 130 7.15 -9.45 1.02
CA VAL A 130 8.37 -10.20 0.70
C VAL A 130 8.33 -11.66 1.17
N SER A 131 7.75 -11.94 2.34
CA SER A 131 7.71 -13.29 2.92
C SER A 131 6.83 -14.29 2.17
N ARG A 132 5.93 -13.81 1.30
CA ARG A 132 5.01 -14.65 0.51
C ARG A 132 5.55 -14.99 -0.88
N CYS A 133 6.65 -14.35 -1.27
CA CYS A 133 7.24 -14.43 -2.58
C CYS A 133 8.05 -15.72 -2.76
N LYS A 134 8.07 -16.24 -3.99
CA LYS A 134 8.73 -17.52 -4.30
C LYS A 134 9.99 -17.36 -5.13
N SER A 135 10.18 -16.24 -5.82
CA SER A 135 11.35 -15.99 -6.65
C SER A 135 12.64 -16.03 -5.83
N LEU A 136 13.67 -16.65 -6.39
CA LEU A 136 14.99 -16.77 -5.76
C LEU A 136 15.59 -15.40 -5.42
N VAL A 137 15.38 -14.42 -6.32
CA VAL A 137 15.85 -13.05 -6.10
C VAL A 137 15.17 -12.44 -4.86
N VAL A 138 13.87 -12.64 -4.71
CA VAL A 138 13.11 -12.10 -3.56
C VAL A 138 13.47 -12.83 -2.27
N ARG A 139 13.79 -14.13 -2.30
CA ARG A 139 14.29 -14.85 -1.11
C ARG A 139 15.57 -14.24 -0.53
N SER A 140 16.47 -13.74 -1.37
CA SER A 140 17.66 -13.03 -0.87
C SER A 140 17.30 -11.75 -0.10
N VAL A 141 16.29 -11.03 -0.59
CA VAL A 141 15.74 -9.85 0.10
C VAL A 141 15.01 -10.22 1.37
N GLN A 142 14.24 -11.30 1.35
CA GLN A 142 13.57 -11.84 2.52
C GLN A 142 14.58 -12.12 3.64
N ALA A 143 15.69 -12.81 3.32
CA ALA A 143 16.73 -13.09 4.29
C ALA A 143 17.36 -11.81 4.87
N GLN A 144 17.66 -10.82 4.03
CA GLN A 144 18.20 -9.54 4.48
C GLN A 144 17.21 -8.76 5.36
N LEU A 145 15.93 -8.74 4.98
CA LEU A 145 14.87 -8.08 5.75
C LEU A 145 14.63 -8.81 7.08
N GLN A 146 14.71 -10.14 7.10
CA GLN A 146 14.63 -10.95 8.30
C GLN A 146 15.75 -10.59 9.28
N ILE A 147 17.01 -10.57 8.83
CA ILE A 147 18.16 -10.17 9.65
C ILE A 147 17.93 -8.76 10.20
N LEU A 148 17.50 -7.81 9.36
CA LEU A 148 17.26 -6.44 9.79
C LEU A 148 16.15 -6.33 10.85
N ILE A 149 15.03 -7.04 10.66
CA ILE A 149 13.95 -7.11 11.65
C ILE A 149 14.46 -7.74 12.95
N GLN A 150 15.29 -8.78 12.88
CA GLN A 150 15.87 -9.40 14.06
C GLN A 150 16.79 -8.45 14.82
N CYS A 151 17.66 -7.74 14.10
CA CYS A 151 18.55 -6.73 14.70
C CYS A 151 17.78 -5.60 15.40
N LEU A 152 16.69 -5.13 14.80
CA LEU A 152 15.94 -3.97 15.32
C LEU A 152 14.89 -4.33 16.37
N PHE A 153 14.28 -5.52 16.27
CA PHE A 153 13.10 -5.89 17.06
C PHE A 153 13.23 -7.25 17.77
N GLY A 154 14.36 -7.95 17.63
CA GLY A 154 14.63 -9.23 18.29
C GLY A 154 14.13 -10.43 17.49
N SER A 155 12.97 -11.00 17.85
CA SER A 155 12.40 -12.15 17.15
C SER A 155 11.45 -11.70 16.04
N VAL A 156 11.59 -12.28 14.84
CA VAL A 156 10.65 -12.04 13.73
C VAL A 156 9.26 -12.55 14.07
N ASP A 157 9.14 -13.71 14.71
CA ASP A 157 7.85 -14.31 15.06
C ASP A 157 7.10 -13.43 16.07
N ASN A 158 7.81 -12.94 17.10
CA ASN A 158 7.23 -12.02 18.08
C ASN A 158 6.85 -10.69 17.42
N PHE A 159 7.71 -10.15 16.55
CA PHE A 159 7.42 -8.94 15.80
C PHE A 159 6.15 -9.07 14.95
N VAL A 160 6.00 -10.17 14.22
CA VAL A 160 4.80 -10.44 13.40
C VAL A 160 3.57 -10.62 14.28
N ALA A 161 3.66 -11.38 15.36
CA ALA A 161 2.54 -11.59 16.29
C ALA A 161 2.05 -10.28 16.92
N GLU A 162 2.98 -9.43 17.38
CA GLU A 162 2.65 -8.11 17.92
C GLU A 162 1.94 -7.22 16.89
N GLN A 163 2.42 -7.21 15.64
CA GLN A 163 1.81 -6.39 14.58
C GLN A 163 0.42 -6.89 14.18
N LEU A 164 0.21 -8.21 14.13
CA LEU A 164 -1.11 -8.80 13.87
C LEU A 164 -2.14 -8.36 14.92
N VAL A 165 -1.78 -8.40 16.21
CA VAL A 165 -2.66 -7.95 17.29
C VAL A 165 -3.00 -6.46 17.16
N VAL A 166 -2.01 -5.62 16.80
CA VAL A 166 -2.21 -4.19 16.58
C VAL A 166 -3.16 -3.94 15.41
N GLU A 167 -3.01 -4.64 14.29
CA GLU A 167 -3.92 -4.52 13.14
C GLU A 167 -5.35 -4.97 13.47
N ASP A 168 -5.50 -6.09 14.20
CA ASP A 168 -6.80 -6.59 14.60
C ASP A 168 -7.51 -5.63 15.55
N ASN A 169 -6.78 -5.03 16.49
CA ASN A 169 -7.33 -4.00 17.37
C ASN A 169 -7.76 -2.76 16.59
N LYS A 170 -6.99 -2.32 15.59
CA LYS A 170 -7.38 -1.23 14.69
C LYS A 170 -8.65 -1.57 13.91
N LYS A 171 -8.75 -2.77 13.33
CA LYS A 171 -9.95 -3.25 12.60
C LYS A 171 -11.17 -3.30 13.52
N LYS A 172 -11.02 -3.79 14.75
CA LYS A 172 -12.08 -3.83 15.77
C LYS A 172 -12.53 -2.41 16.17
N GLN A 173 -11.61 -1.47 16.36
CA GLN A 173 -11.95 -0.07 16.64
C GLN A 173 -12.69 0.58 15.47
N VAL A 174 -12.28 0.34 14.23
CA VAL A 174 -12.98 0.86 13.03
C VAL A 174 -14.41 0.30 12.96
N ARG A 175 -14.60 -1.00 13.23
CA ARG A 175 -15.94 -1.61 13.31
C ARG A 175 -16.81 -0.95 14.39
N LYS A 176 -16.25 -0.68 15.57
CA LYS A 176 -16.94 0.03 16.65
C LYS A 176 -17.31 1.48 16.29
N ARG A 177 -16.48 2.18 15.50
CA ARG A 177 -16.79 3.54 15.02
C ARG A 177 -17.87 3.57 13.94
N LYS A 178 -18.06 2.48 13.20
CA LYS A 178 -19.15 2.34 12.22
C LYS A 178 -20.49 1.99 12.88
N LEU A 179 -20.46 1.29 14.01
CA LEU A 179 -21.65 1.02 14.82
C LEU A 179 -21.96 2.27 15.67
N THR A 180 -22.64 3.24 15.05
CA THR A 180 -23.14 4.41 15.80
C THR A 180 -24.42 4.02 16.56
N SER A 181 -24.79 4.80 17.57
CA SER A 181 -26.01 4.59 18.38
C SER A 181 -27.30 4.44 17.55
N TYR A 182 -27.29 4.91 16.30
CA TYR A 182 -28.37 4.76 15.34
C TYR A 182 -28.63 3.29 14.93
N ASP A 183 -27.59 2.45 14.87
CA ASP A 183 -27.70 1.02 14.55
C ASP A 183 -28.11 0.17 15.76
N LEU A 184 -27.95 0.68 16.99
CA LEU A 184 -28.38 -0.01 18.20
C LEU A 184 -29.86 0.24 18.51
N SER A 185 -30.43 1.36 18.03
CA SER A 185 -31.87 1.63 18.12
C SER A 185 -32.73 0.76 17.20
N SER A 186 -32.18 0.17 16.14
CA SER A 186 -32.93 -0.74 15.25
C SER A 186 -32.98 -2.18 15.76
N SER A 187 -32.15 -2.55 16.75
CA SER A 187 -32.12 -3.90 17.33
C SER A 187 -32.95 -4.05 18.62
N GLN A 188 -33.59 -2.97 19.10
CA GLN A 188 -34.47 -2.98 20.29
C GLN A 188 -35.98 -2.94 19.97
N GLN A 189 -36.39 -3.16 18.72
CA GLN A 189 -37.79 -3.39 18.39
C GLN A 189 -38.04 -4.88 18.09
N ARG A 190 -37.98 -5.70 19.13
CA ARG A 190 -38.83 -6.91 19.19
C ARG A 190 -39.86 -6.68 20.30
N PRO A 191 -41.10 -6.33 19.97
CA PRO A 191 -42.17 -6.43 20.94
C PRO A 191 -42.39 -7.92 21.23
N ILE A 192 -42.27 -8.29 22.50
CA ILE A 192 -42.84 -9.52 23.04
C ILE A 192 -44.35 -9.37 22.89
N LEU A 193 -44.91 -9.95 21.83
CA LEU A 193 -46.36 -10.08 21.66
C LEU A 193 -46.75 -11.52 21.98
N LEU A 194 -47.15 -11.71 23.24
CA LEU A 194 -48.01 -12.79 23.69
C LEU A 194 -49.34 -12.68 22.94
N VAL A 195 -49.60 -13.54 21.95
CA VAL A 195 -50.95 -13.81 21.45
C VAL A 195 -51.09 -15.29 21.10
N HIS A 196 -52.07 -15.92 21.73
CA HIS A 196 -52.62 -17.24 21.42
C HIS A 196 -53.19 -17.33 20.00
N GLY A 197 -52.95 -18.47 19.34
CA GLY A 197 -53.97 -19.11 18.49
C GLY A 197 -53.93 -18.84 16.97
N SER A 198 -53.92 -19.96 16.24
CA SER A 198 -54.36 -20.18 14.84
C SER A 198 -53.57 -19.56 13.66
N ALA A 199 -52.99 -20.45 12.86
CA ALA A 199 -52.57 -20.26 11.45
C ALA A 199 -53.78 -20.47 10.48
N PRO A 200 -53.65 -20.52 9.13
CA PRO A 200 -52.59 -20.11 8.18
C PRO A 200 -53.15 -19.27 6.97
N PHE A 201 -52.43 -19.24 5.83
CA PHE A 201 -52.71 -18.66 4.47
C PHE A 201 -52.09 -17.28 4.18
N ASP A 202 -51.62 -16.90 2.99
CA ASP A 202 -51.02 -17.55 1.79
C ASP A 202 -50.53 -16.38 0.88
N HIS A 203 -49.46 -16.59 0.10
CA HIS A 203 -49.01 -15.86 -1.12
C HIS A 203 -49.08 -14.31 -1.21
N ILE A 204 -48.03 -13.60 -1.68
CA ILE A 204 -47.77 -13.31 -3.11
C ILE A 204 -46.35 -12.71 -3.26
N ALA A 205 -45.72 -13.02 -4.39
CA ALA A 205 -44.37 -12.70 -4.80
C ALA A 205 -44.13 -11.23 -5.24
N ALA A 206 -42.85 -10.85 -5.10
CA ALA A 206 -42.00 -9.96 -5.94
C ALA A 206 -42.64 -8.80 -6.73
N THR A 207 -42.10 -7.58 -6.55
CA THR A 207 -41.49 -6.77 -7.63
C THR A 207 -40.87 -5.47 -7.09
N ASP A 208 -39.60 -5.27 -7.44
CA ASP A 208 -39.01 -4.04 -7.99
C ASP A 208 -39.13 -2.70 -7.21
N GLY A 209 -38.03 -2.29 -6.58
CA GLY A 209 -37.88 -1.03 -5.85
C GLY A 209 -37.05 0.00 -6.62
N ASP A 210 -37.65 0.60 -7.64
CA ASP A 210 -37.10 1.71 -8.43
C ASP A 210 -36.86 2.97 -7.54
N PRO A 211 -35.61 3.48 -7.43
CA PRO A 211 -35.24 4.57 -6.52
C PRO A 211 -35.79 5.96 -6.89
N SER A 212 -36.54 6.08 -7.98
CA SER A 212 -37.06 7.35 -8.50
C SER A 212 -38.33 7.88 -7.78
N LYS A 213 -38.94 7.10 -6.86
CA LYS A 213 -40.11 7.55 -6.06
C LYS A 213 -39.77 8.35 -4.80
N LEU A 214 -38.52 8.34 -4.32
CA LEU A 214 -38.13 9.07 -3.09
C LEU A 214 -37.96 10.58 -3.29
N MET A 215 -37.85 11.07 -4.53
CA MET A 215 -37.60 12.50 -4.80
C MET A 215 -38.86 13.36 -4.90
N ARG A 216 -40.07 12.78 -4.79
CA ARG A 216 -41.33 13.50 -5.01
C ARG A 216 -42.06 13.95 -3.73
N LEU A 217 -41.50 13.67 -2.54
CA LEU A 217 -42.07 14.10 -1.25
C LEU A 217 -41.29 15.25 -0.57
N ALA A 218 -40.17 15.70 -1.13
CA ALA A 218 -39.33 16.75 -0.54
C ALA A 218 -39.60 18.18 -1.07
N LEU A 219 -40.64 18.38 -1.89
CA LEU A 219 -41.01 19.70 -2.45
C LEU A 219 -42.41 20.18 -2.05
N GLN A 220 -43.02 19.58 -1.02
CA GLN A 220 -44.27 20.05 -0.44
C GLN A 220 -44.22 20.03 1.10
N SER A 221 -43.42 20.93 1.67
CA SER A 221 -43.68 21.46 3.00
C SER A 221 -43.24 22.91 3.01
N ARG A 222 -44.23 23.78 3.20
CA ARG A 222 -44.17 25.25 3.21
C ARG A 222 -43.15 25.81 4.19
#